data_AF-A0A7S9RCY8-F1
#
_entry.id   AF-A0A7S9RCY8-F1
#
_cell.length_a   1.000
_cell.length_b   1.000
_cell.length_c   1.000
_cell.angle_alpha   90.00
_cell.angle_beta   90.00
_cell.angle_gamma   90.00
#
_symmetry.space_group_name_H-M   'P 1'
#
loop_
_entity.id
_entity.type
_entity.pdbx_description
1 polymer ?
#
loop_
_entity_poly.entity_id
_entity_poly.type
_entity_poly.pdbx_seq_one_letter_code
_entity_poly.pdbx_strand_id
1 'polypeptide(L)' 'MIDVVDEKIEKKNEFITPEQFEELFGISIDKQTRLRFSVNYTEKRKAKIPPLPYIRIGKRILYRLESVKEWLIEQERR' A
#
# COMPACT_ATOMS: atom_id res chain seq x y z
N MET A 1 6.81 37.63 15.07
CA MET A 1 7.10 36.75 13.92
C MET A 1 6.65 35.38 14.34
N ILE A 2 5.50 34.95 13.85
CA ILE A 2 4.98 33.61 14.15
C ILE A 2 5.58 32.72 13.08
N ASP A 3 6.60 31.96 13.45
CA ASP A 3 7.08 30.82 12.66
C ASP A 3 6.00 29.73 12.68
N VAL A 4 4.91 29.97 11.95
CA VAL A 4 4.05 28.90 11.42
C VAL A 4 4.73 28.41 10.15
N VAL A 5 5.95 27.90 10.29
CA VAL A 5 6.64 27.22 9.21
C VAL A 5 6.13 25.79 9.15
N ASP A 6 5.10 25.63 8.33
CA ASP A 6 5.11 24.60 7.29
C ASP A 6 5.10 23.11 7.70
N GLU A 7 4.80 22.73 8.94
CA GLU A 7 4.71 21.30 9.31
C GLU A 7 3.44 20.56 8.79
N LYS A 8 2.64 21.19 7.92
CA LYS A 8 1.44 20.57 7.32
C LYS A 8 1.58 20.14 5.85
N ILE A 9 2.74 20.35 5.24
CA ILE A 9 2.97 19.97 3.84
C ILE A 9 4.27 19.16 3.82
N GLU A 10 4.21 17.82 3.88
CA GLU A 10 5.13 16.92 3.12
C GLU A 10 5.09 15.43 3.50
N LYS A 11 4.39 14.98 4.55
CA LYS A 11 4.31 13.52 4.84
C LYS A 11 3.26 12.74 4.03
N LYS A 12 3.00 13.13 2.78
CA LYS A 12 2.05 12.42 1.89
C LYS A 12 2.69 11.48 0.87
N ASN A 13 4.02 11.45 0.78
CA ASN A 13 4.73 10.64 -0.21
C ASN A 13 5.74 9.66 0.42
N GLU A 14 5.46 9.12 1.61
CA GLU A 14 6.28 8.03 2.13
C GLU A 14 6.03 6.76 1.30
N PHE A 15 7.08 6.34 0.60
CA PHE A 15 7.16 5.03 -0.04
C PHE A 15 7.87 4.07 0.89
N ILE A 16 7.26 2.92 1.13
CA ILE A 16 7.80 1.87 1.99
C ILE A 16 8.13 0.62 1.17
N THR A 17 9.16 -0.12 1.59
CA THR A 17 9.54 -1.41 1.01
C THR A 17 8.60 -2.54 1.50
N PRO A 18 8.64 -3.73 0.89
CA PRO A 18 7.90 -4.90 1.38
C PRO A 18 8.28 -5.30 2.81
N GLU A 19 9.54 -5.13 3.18
CA GLU A 19 10.05 -5.40 4.54
C GLU A 19 9.43 -4.41 5.52
N GLN A 20 9.52 -3.10 5.23
CA GLN A 20 8.89 -2.06 6.05
C GLN A 20 7.37 -2.23 6.13
N PHE A 21 6.73 -2.67 5.05
CA PHE A 21 5.30 -2.99 5.06
C PHE A 21 4.97 -4.13 6.02
N GLU A 22 5.81 -5.17 6.05
CA GLU A 22 5.65 -6.30 6.98
C GLU A 22 5.84 -5.83 8.42
N GLU A 23 6.85 -5.00 8.70
CA GLU A 23 7.08 -4.44 10.03
C GLU A 23 5.94 -3.53 10.51
N LEU A 24 5.39 -2.70 9.62
CA LEU A 24 4.35 -1.72 9.97
C LEU A 24 2.95 -2.34 10.10
N PHE A 25 2.62 -3.32 9.26
CA PHE A 25 1.26 -3.84 9.13
C PHE A 25 1.13 -5.34 9.49
N GLY A 26 2.24 -6.02 9.78
CA GLY A 26 2.24 -7.45 10.14
C GLY A 26 1.85 -8.39 8.99
N ILE A 27 1.89 -7.92 7.74
CA ILE A 27 1.51 -8.71 6.57
C ILE A 27 2.78 -9.23 5.91
N SER A 28 2.95 -10.56 5.90
CA SER A 28 4.16 -11.17 5.38
C SER A 28 4.42 -10.91 3.90
N ILE A 29 5.68 -10.85 3.48
CA ILE A 29 6.07 -10.62 2.06
C ILE A 29 5.43 -11.63 1.09
N ASP A 30 5.29 -12.89 1.47
CA ASP A 30 4.58 -13.90 0.66
C ASP A 30 3.10 -13.53 0.46
N LYS A 31 2.44 -13.12 1.55
CA LYS A 31 1.05 -12.65 1.53
C LYS A 31 0.91 -11.37 0.70
N GLN A 32 1.82 -10.41 0.85
CA GLN A 32 1.88 -9.22 -0.01
C GLN A 32 2.00 -9.60 -1.48
N THR A 33 2.85 -10.57 -1.83
CA THR A 33 2.99 -11.09 -3.20
C THR A 33 1.68 -11.64 -3.71
N ARG A 34 1.00 -12.50 -2.95
CA ARG A 34 -0.33 -13.01 -3.31
C ARG A 34 -1.34 -11.88 -3.50
N LEU A 35 -1.36 -10.88 -2.62
CA LEU A 35 -2.28 -9.73 -2.71
C LEU A 35 -2.01 -8.83 -3.92
N ARG A 36 -0.74 -8.69 -4.33
CA ARG A 36 -0.36 -7.99 -5.58
C ARG A 36 -0.84 -8.75 -6.82
N PHE A 37 -0.78 -10.08 -6.81
CA PHE A 37 -1.09 -10.94 -7.96
C PHE A 37 -2.49 -11.58 -7.94
N SER A 38 -3.29 -11.37 -6.88
CA SER A 38 -4.61 -12.00 -6.72
C SER A 38 -5.61 -11.66 -7.84
N VAL A 39 -5.26 -10.69 -8.69
CA VAL A 39 -5.99 -10.26 -9.89
C VAL A 39 -6.04 -11.33 -10.98
N ASN A 40 -5.04 -12.22 -11.05
CA ASN A 40 -4.86 -13.09 -12.20
C ASN A 40 -5.77 -14.33 -12.23
N TYR A 41 -6.62 -14.56 -11.24
CA TYR A 41 -7.34 -15.84 -11.13
C TYR A 41 -8.77 -15.85 -11.70
N THR A 42 -9.40 -14.70 -12.01
CA THR A 42 -10.68 -14.56 -12.78
C THR A 42 -11.22 -13.13 -12.70
N GLU A 43 -11.82 -12.60 -13.78
CA GLU A 43 -12.53 -11.30 -13.79
C GLU A 43 -13.59 -11.17 -12.68
N LYS A 44 -14.20 -12.29 -12.26
CA LYS A 44 -15.16 -12.36 -11.15
C LYS A 44 -14.56 -12.05 -9.76
N ARG A 45 -13.25 -12.27 -9.55
CA ARG A 45 -12.57 -11.91 -8.28
C ARG A 45 -12.11 -10.46 -8.23
N LYS A 46 -11.85 -9.83 -9.39
CA LYS A 46 -11.51 -8.39 -9.50
C LYS A 46 -12.55 -7.51 -8.81
N ALA A 47 -13.82 -7.87 -8.89
CA ALA A 47 -14.92 -7.13 -8.25
C ALA A 47 -14.97 -7.32 -6.73
N LYS A 48 -14.40 -8.40 -6.18
CA LYS A 48 -14.52 -8.76 -4.76
C LYS A 48 -13.36 -8.24 -3.89
N ILE A 49 -12.13 -8.23 -4.40
CA ILE A 49 -10.95 -7.79 -3.63
C ILE A 49 -10.05 -6.97 -4.58
N PRO A 50 -9.94 -5.64 -4.39
CA PRO A 50 -8.97 -4.86 -5.15
C PRO A 50 -7.56 -5.32 -4.80
N PRO A 51 -6.63 -5.40 -5.77
CA PRO A 51 -5.25 -5.76 -5.48
C PRO A 51 -4.59 -4.75 -4.56
N LEU A 52 -3.61 -5.22 -3.78
CA LEU A 52 -2.76 -4.34 -2.99
C LEU A 52 -2.03 -3.37 -3.94
N PRO A 53 -2.21 -2.04 -3.80
CA PRO A 53 -1.58 -1.06 -4.68
C PRO A 53 -0.07 -1.06 -4.47
N TYR A 54 0.69 -1.19 -5.56
CA TYR A 54 2.14 -1.17 -5.52
C TYR A 54 2.71 -0.44 -6.73
N ILE A 55 3.91 0.10 -6.58
CA ILE A 55 4.71 0.67 -7.66
C ILE A 55 5.92 -0.21 -7.89
N ARG A 56 6.19 -0.53 -9.15
CA ARG A 56 7.39 -1.27 -9.55
C ARG A 56 8.38 -0.32 -10.23
N ILE A 57 9.57 -0.19 -9.64
CA ILE A 57 10.68 0.57 -10.23
C ILE A 57 11.80 -0.42 -10.52
N GLY A 58 11.87 -0.88 -11.78
CA GLY A 58 12.77 -1.95 -12.21
C GLY A 58 12.47 -3.28 -11.49
N LYS A 59 13.40 -3.72 -10.63
CA LYS A 59 13.26 -4.92 -9.80
C LYS A 59 12.71 -4.63 -8.39
N ARG A 60 12.59 -3.35 -8.00
CA ARG A 60 12.11 -2.96 -6.68
C ARG A 60 10.59 -2.78 -6.67
N ILE A 61 9.97 -3.22 -5.59
CA ILE A 61 8.56 -2.98 -5.30
C ILE A 61 8.51 -1.98 -4.15
N LEU A 62 7.67 -0.96 -4.30
CA LEU A 62 7.41 0.04 -3.28
C LEU A 62 5.92 0.22 -3.10
N TYR A 63 5.57 0.65 -1.91
CA TYR A 63 4.20 0.92 -1.49
C TYR A 63 4.06 2.37 -1.11
N ARG A 64 3.14 3.09 -1.76
CA ARG A 64 2.76 4.41 -1.26
C ARG A 64 1.93 4.21 0.01
N LEU A 65 2.41 4.74 1.12
CA LEU A 65 1.79 4.54 2.44
C LEU A 65 0.32 4.96 2.48
N GLU A 66 -0.03 6.10 1.84
CA GLU A 66 -1.40 6.60 1.75
C GLU A 66 -2.31 5.60 1.03
N SER A 67 -1.91 5.14 -0.15
CA SER A 67 -2.69 4.16 -0.94
C SER A 67 -2.86 2.82 -0.22
N VAL A 68 -1.85 2.38 0.54
CA VAL A 68 -1.96 1.17 1.37
C VAL A 68 -2.96 1.35 2.50
N LYS A 69 -2.93 2.49 3.19
CA LYS A 69 -3.88 2.78 4.28
C LYS A 69 -5.31 2.82 3.76
N GLU A 70 -5.55 3.50 2.65
CA GLU A 70 -6.86 3.52 1.99
C GLU A 70 -7.31 2.11 1.60
N TRP A 71 -6.41 1.31 1.03
CA TRP A 71 -6.70 -0.07 0.68
C TRP A 71 -7.07 -0.92 1.89
N LEU A 72 -6.34 -0.79 3.01
CA LEU A 72 -6.62 -1.49 4.27
C LEU A 72 -8.01 -1.11 4.83
N ILE A 73 -8.37 0.17 4.81
CA ILE A 73 -9.69 0.65 5.24
C ILE A 73 -10.80 0.02 4.39
N GLU A 74 -10.61 -0.05 3.06
CA GLU A 74 -11.57 -0.69 2.16
C GLU A 74 -11.67 -2.21 2.37
N GLN A 75 -10.59 -2.86 2.85
CA GLN A 75 -10.65 -4.27 3.24
C GLN A 75 -11.41 -4.49 4.55
N GLU A 76 -11.28 -3.59 5.53
CA GLU A 76 -11.96 -3.70 6.83
C GLU A 76 -13.47 -3.43 6.73
N ARG A 77 -13.91 -2.58 5.81
CA ARG A 77 -15.32 -2.23 5.61
C ARG A 77 -16.19 -3.34 4.98
N ARG A 78 -15.60 -4.47 4.58
CA ARG A 78 -16.30 -5.57 3.88
C ARG A 78 -16.44 -6.79 4.76
#